data_AF-A0A923YWY5-F1
#
_entry.id   AF-A0A923YWY5-F1
#
_cell.length_a   1.000
_cell.length_b   1.000
_cell.length_c   1.000
_cell.angle_alpha   90.00
_cell.angle_beta   90.00
_cell.angle_gamma   90.00
#
_symmetry.space_group_name_H-M   'P 1'
#
loop_
_entity.id
_entity.type
_entity.pdbx_description
1 polymer ?
#
loop_
_entity_poly.entity_id
_entity_poly.type
_entity_poly.pdbx_seq_one_letter_code
_entity_poly.pdbx_strand_id
1 'polypeptide(L)' 'KEYLQDNLINIIGGCCGTTPEHIKLIADVASQFKPRKLEGLKNENW' A
#
# COMPACT_ATOMS: atom_id res chain seq x y z
N LYS A 1 -0.96 -4.24 -9.70
CA LYS A 1 -1.97 -3.16 -9.89
C LYS A 1 -3.32 -3.57 -9.31
N GLU A 2 -3.77 -4.80 -9.50
CA GLU A 2 -5.02 -5.37 -8.95
C GLU A 2 -5.24 -5.02 -7.47
N TYR A 3 -4.31 -5.36 -6.57
CA TYR A 3 -4.43 -5.03 -5.14
C TYR A 3 -4.65 -3.54 -4.83
N LEU A 4 -4.15 -2.63 -5.67
CA LEU A 4 -4.31 -1.18 -5.52
C LEU A 4 -5.62 -0.70 -6.13
N GLN A 5 -6.01 -1.23 -7.29
CA GLN A 5 -7.26 -0.91 -7.99
C GLN A 5 -8.48 -1.37 -7.19
N ASP A 6 -8.41 -2.58 -6.64
CA ASP A 6 -9.45 -3.18 -5.81
C ASP A 6 -9.42 -2.64 -4.37
N ASN A 7 -8.53 -1.68 -4.09
CA ASN A 7 -8.44 -0.98 -2.81
C ASN A 7 -8.29 -1.93 -1.61
N LEU A 8 -7.47 -2.98 -1.75
CA LEU A 8 -7.40 -4.09 -0.79
C LEU A 8 -6.36 -3.86 0.32
N ILE A 9 -5.31 -3.08 0.05
CA ILE A 9 -4.11 -2.96 0.89
C ILE A 9 -3.75 -1.51 1.21
N ASN A 10 -3.02 -1.32 2.30
CA ASN A 10 -2.45 -0.02 2.71
C ASN A 10 -0.93 0.01 2.72
N ILE A 11 -0.31 -1.16 2.84
CA ILE A 11 1.14 -1.32 2.90
C ILE A 11 1.52 -2.38 1.88
N ILE A 12 2.53 -2.06 1.08
CA ILE A 12 3.12 -2.97 0.10
C ILE A 12 4.64 -2.81 0.14
N GLY A 13 5.35 -3.92 -0.02
CA GLY A 13 6.80 -3.97 -0.04
C GLY A 13 7.25 -5.26 -0.70
N GLY A 14 8.36 -5.81 -0.25
CA GLY A 14 8.85 -7.09 -0.73
C GLY A 14 9.54 -7.92 0.35
N CYS A 15 9.82 -9.18 0.01
CA CYS A 15 10.48 -10.16 0.87
C CYS A 15 11.89 -10.47 0.32
N CYS A 16 12.39 -11.68 0.53
CA CYS A 16 13.66 -12.17 0.00
C CYS A 16 13.72 -12.03 -1.53
N GLY A 17 14.82 -11.48 -2.05
CA GLY A 17 15.01 -11.24 -3.49
C GLY A 17 14.47 -9.91 -4.01
N THR A 18 13.85 -9.08 -3.15
CA THR A 18 13.44 -7.72 -3.53
C THR A 18 14.65 -6.80 -3.50
N THR A 19 14.86 -6.00 -4.55
CA THR A 19 15.93 -5.00 -4.62
C THR A 19 15.35 -3.59 -4.47
N PRO A 20 16.20 -2.56 -4.25
CA PRO A 20 15.76 -1.17 -4.27
C PRO A 20 15.03 -0.77 -5.57
N GLU A 21 15.43 -1.33 -6.72
CA GLU A 21 14.77 -1.09 -8.00
C GLU A 21 13.34 -1.61 -8.02
N HIS A 22 13.08 -2.80 -7.45
CA HIS A 22 11.73 -3.33 -7.32
C HIS A 22 10.85 -2.42 -6.46
N ILE A 23 11.37 -1.93 -5.32
CA ILE A 23 10.64 -1.02 -4.44
C ILE A 23 10.34 0.31 -5.15
N LYS A 24 11.28 0.84 -5.94
CA LYS A 24 11.06 2.06 -6.72
C LYS A 24 9.89 1.90 -7.69
N LEU A 25 9.87 0.81 -8.46
CA LEU A 25 8.78 0.51 -9.38
C LEU A 25 7.44 0.31 -8.65
N ILE A 26 7.44 -0.33 -7.48
CA ILE A 26 6.24 -0.48 -6.64
C ILE A 26 5.76 0.91 -6.18
N ALA A 27 6.65 1.77 -5.71
CA ALA A 27 6.32 3.12 -5.24
C ALA A 27 5.77 4.01 -6.37
N ASP A 28 6.40 3.99 -7.54
CA ASP A 28 5.97 4.75 -8.72
C ASP A 28 4.53 4.38 -9.10
N VAL A 29 4.21 3.08 -9.13
CA VAL A 29 2.85 2.61 -9.43
C VAL A 29 1.89 2.94 -8.27
N ALA A 30 2.27 2.69 -7.02
CA ALA A 30 1.42 2.92 -5.86
C ALA A 30 1.03 4.40 -5.69
N SER A 31 1.91 5.33 -6.07
CA SER A 31 1.68 6.78 -6.00
C SER A 31 0.46 7.26 -6.81
N GLN A 32 0.02 6.46 -7.78
CA GLN A 32 -1.12 6.76 -8.65
C GLN A 32 -2.48 6.40 -8.02
N PHE A 33 -2.48 5.71 -6.87
CA PHE A 33 -3.68 5.21 -6.19
C PHE A 33 -3.84 5.85 -4.82
N LYS A 34 -5.08 5.91 -4.33
CA LYS A 34 -5.37 6.36 -2.96
C LYS A 34 -5.28 5.17 -1.99
N PRO A 35 -4.75 5.37 -0.76
CA PRO A 35 -4.79 4.33 0.27
C PRO A 35 -6.22 3.93 0.63
N ARG A 36 -6.38 2.67 1.07
CA ARG A 36 -7.65 2.15 1.56
C ARG A 36 -8.07 2.86 2.85
N LYS A 37 -9.27 3.43 2.81
CA LYS A 37 -9.90 4.05 3.99
C LYS A 37 -10.13 2.99 5.08
N LEU A 38 -9.72 3.32 6.30
CA LEU A 38 -10.03 2.53 7.49
C LEU A 38 -11.39 3.00 8.02
N GLU A 39 -12.42 2.19 7.84
CA GLU A 39 -13.70 2.40 8.50
C GLU A 39 -13.60 1.84 9.92
N GLY A 40 -13.77 2.69 10.94
CA GLY A 40 -13.81 2.24 12.33
C GLY A 40 -12.64 2.66 13.23
N LEU A 41 -11.72 3.54 12.79
CA LEU A 41 -10.94 4.33 13.76
C LEU A 41 -11.89 5.31 14.43
N LYS A 42 -12.71 4.82 15.37
CA LYS A 42 -13.25 5.67 16.41
C LYS A 42 -12.02 6.22 17.14
N ASN A 43 -12.03 7.52 17.41
CA ASN A 43 -11.08 8.14 18.34
C ASN A 43 -11.38 7.58 19.73
N GLU A 44 -11.03 6.32 19.97
CA GLU A 44 -10.98 5.76 21.30
C GLU A 44 -9.67 6.29 21.84
N ASN A 45 -9.77 7.27 22.75
CA ASN A 45 -8.63 7.76 23.51
C ASN A 45 -7.95 6.55 24.15
N TRP A 46 -6.79 6.18 23.63
CA TRP A 46 -5.89 5.19 24.20
C TRP A 46 -5.26 5.72 25.49
#